data_AF-A0A2E3N9D5-F1
#
_entry.id   AF-A0A2E3N9D5-F1
#
_cell.length_a   1.000
_cell.length_b   1.000
_cell.length_c   1.000
_cell.angle_alpha   90.00
_cell.angle_beta   90.00
_cell.angle_gamma   90.00
#
_symmetry.space_group_name_H-M   'P 1'
#
loop_
_entity.id
_entity.type
_entity.pdbx_description
1 polymer ?
#
loop_
_entity_poly.entity_id
_entity_poly.type
_entity_poly.pdbx_seq_one_letter_code
_entity_poly.pdbx_strand_id
1 'polypeptide(L)'
;MRRFTLIALSATIFAASSGILPAGSPAAAQGHDSFIEGLREGKEPGAKSVSTIRTLSPVVSRFKGWFIDVTDHAKADKLGNVEIADGISLANKARGSSGWRFVETKHGYLVRAAGGKYKGWVIARDDRAKTRPEGPDLTVTPALRLARSVTDNCHWKLILTDRGLVLEALSGKYKGWFWDFGGGDPSHEESGREVSINVLLAEKVVAGSYFAVRPAK
;
A
#
# COMPACT_ATOMS: atom_id res chain seq x y z
N MET A 1 -40.38 -37.18 53.39
CA MET A 1 -38.97 -36.82 53.19
C MET A 1 -38.51 -37.29 51.82
N ARG A 2 -38.39 -36.38 50.84
CA ARG A 2 -37.68 -36.61 49.58
C ARG A 2 -37.03 -35.30 49.15
N ARG A 3 -35.78 -35.44 48.73
CA ARG A 3 -34.72 -34.43 48.59
C ARG A 3 -34.60 -33.99 47.12
N PHE A 4 -34.27 -32.70 46.94
CA PHE A 4 -33.53 -32.03 45.84
C PHE A 4 -34.05 -32.27 44.39
N THR A 5 -34.03 -31.33 43.43
CA THR A 5 -32.97 -30.38 43.07
C THR A 5 -33.57 -29.28 42.18
N LEU A 6 -33.29 -28.00 42.48
CA LEU A 6 -33.49 -26.87 41.56
C LEU A 6 -32.37 -26.92 40.50
N ILE A 7 -32.72 -26.97 39.22
CA ILE A 7 -31.77 -26.69 38.13
C ILE A 7 -32.00 -25.24 37.70
N ALA A 8 -31.09 -24.36 38.10
CA ALA A 8 -31.00 -23.01 37.58
C ALA A 8 -30.28 -23.07 36.22
N LEU A 9 -31.01 -22.82 35.13
CA LEU A 9 -30.45 -22.71 33.80
C LEU A 9 -29.95 -21.27 33.59
N SER A 10 -28.70 -21.00 33.95
CA SER A 10 -28.03 -19.74 33.65
C SER A 10 -27.65 -19.72 32.17
N ALA A 11 -28.47 -19.08 31.34
CA ALA A 11 -28.14 -18.79 29.95
C ALA A 11 -27.24 -17.54 29.88
N THR A 12 -25.92 -17.75 29.95
CA THR A 12 -24.93 -16.70 29.67
C THR A 12 -24.84 -16.52 28.15
N ILE A 13 -25.54 -15.54 27.61
CA ILE A 13 -25.33 -15.10 26.22
C ILE A 13 -23.99 -14.36 26.19
N PHE A 14 -22.93 -15.07 25.80
CA PHE A 14 -21.69 -14.45 25.34
C PHE A 14 -21.98 -13.75 24.01
N ALA A 15 -22.23 -12.44 24.07
CA ALA A 15 -22.03 -11.58 22.93
C ALA A 15 -20.51 -11.50 22.68
N ALA A 16 -19.98 -12.44 21.90
CA ALA A 16 -18.65 -12.29 21.31
C ALA A 16 -18.74 -11.19 20.25
N SER A 17 -18.60 -9.95 20.68
CA SER A 17 -18.25 -8.84 19.80
C SER A 17 -16.82 -9.09 19.31
N SER A 18 -16.68 -9.89 18.25
CA SER A 18 -15.46 -9.97 17.43
C SER A 18 -15.30 -8.67 16.64
N GLY A 19 -15.27 -7.55 17.34
CA GLY A 19 -14.73 -6.32 16.80
C GLY A 19 -13.23 -6.51 16.76
N ILE A 20 -12.71 -7.03 15.65
CA ILE A 20 -11.30 -6.87 15.32
C ILE A 20 -11.11 -5.36 15.22
N LEU A 21 -10.66 -4.74 16.31
CA LEU A 21 -10.18 -3.38 16.27
C LEU A 21 -9.08 -3.37 15.20
N PRO A 22 -9.17 -2.49 14.18
CA PRO A 22 -8.10 -2.40 13.20
C PRO A 22 -6.80 -2.18 13.98
N ALA A 23 -5.79 -2.99 13.68
CA ALA A 23 -4.45 -2.77 14.20
C ALA A 23 -4.10 -1.31 13.88
N GLY A 24 -3.90 -0.50 14.92
CA GLY A 24 -3.59 0.91 14.74
C GLY A 24 -2.35 1.10 13.86
N SER A 25 -2.16 2.31 13.33
CA SER A 25 -0.94 2.68 12.61
C SER A 25 0.30 2.19 13.38
N PRO A 26 1.32 1.64 12.70
CA PRO A 26 2.57 1.26 13.38
C PRO A 26 3.21 2.48 14.04
N ALA A 27 3.98 2.25 15.10
CA ALA A 27 4.74 3.30 15.74
C ALA A 27 5.78 3.89 14.76
N ALA A 28 5.88 5.21 14.75
CA ALA A 28 6.91 5.91 14.00
C ALA A 28 8.27 5.73 14.68
N ALA A 29 9.32 5.54 13.88
CA ALA A 29 10.69 5.44 14.36
C ALA A 29 11.28 6.79 14.75
N GLN A 30 12.38 6.75 15.49
CA GLN A 30 13.25 7.91 15.67
C GLN A 30 13.76 8.37 14.29
N GLY A 31 13.56 9.65 13.95
CA GLY A 31 13.91 10.21 12.65
C GLY A 31 12.76 10.25 11.63
N HIS A 32 11.54 9.86 12.01
CA HIS A 32 10.34 10.00 11.18
C HIS A 32 10.17 11.42 10.62
N ASP A 33 10.17 12.44 11.48
CA ASP A 33 9.95 13.82 11.06
C ASP A 33 11.05 14.32 10.12
N SER A 34 12.31 13.98 10.41
CA SER A 34 13.45 14.31 9.55
C SER A 34 13.35 13.64 8.18
N PHE A 35 12.87 12.40 8.13
CA PHE A 35 12.61 11.71 6.87
C PHE A 35 11.52 12.40 6.06
N ILE A 36 10.40 12.77 6.71
CA ILE A 36 9.30 13.48 6.05
C ILE A 36 9.77 14.84 5.53
N GLU A 37 10.55 15.58 6.31
CA GLU A 37 11.15 16.85 5.89
C GLU A 37 12.10 16.66 4.69
N GLY A 38 12.88 15.58 4.69
CA GLY A 38 13.77 15.22 3.58
C GLY A 38 13.06 14.89 2.25
N LEU A 39 11.73 14.73 2.25
CA LEU A 39 10.93 14.61 1.03
C LEU A 39 10.45 15.96 0.49
N ARG A 40 10.63 17.06 1.22
CA ARG A 40 10.14 18.40 0.87
C ARG A 40 11.17 19.20 0.05
N GLU A 41 11.58 18.66 -1.09
CA GLU A 41 12.71 19.21 -1.86
C GLU A 41 12.31 20.25 -2.92
N GLY A 42 11.04 20.34 -3.28
CA GLY A 42 10.53 21.25 -4.30
C GLY A 42 9.07 21.66 -4.10
N LYS A 43 8.57 22.51 -4.99
CA LYS A 43 7.17 22.97 -5.01
C LYS A 43 6.58 22.85 -6.42
N GLU A 44 5.28 22.59 -6.48
CA GLU A 44 4.50 22.59 -7.72
C GLU A 44 3.07 23.07 -7.44
N PRO A 45 2.33 23.58 -8.45
CA PRO A 45 0.96 24.02 -8.26
C PRO A 45 0.07 22.93 -7.67
N GLY A 46 -0.66 23.24 -6.59
CA GLY A 46 -1.56 22.31 -5.91
C GLY A 46 -0.91 21.37 -4.88
N ALA A 47 0.42 21.37 -4.76
CA ALA A 47 1.16 20.61 -3.76
C ALA A 47 1.74 21.52 -2.67
N LYS A 48 1.83 21.01 -1.43
CA LYS A 48 2.60 21.66 -0.36
C LYS A 48 4.10 21.54 -0.61
N SER A 49 4.52 20.35 -1.03
CA SER A 49 5.89 20.02 -1.37
C SER A 49 5.93 18.83 -2.33
N VAL A 50 7.05 18.65 -3.01
CA VAL A 50 7.31 17.49 -3.86
C VAL A 50 8.75 17.02 -3.70
N SER A 51 8.95 15.71 -3.64
CA SER A 51 10.29 15.13 -3.59
C SER A 51 10.96 15.12 -4.96
N THR A 52 12.28 15.08 -4.98
CA THR A 52 13.04 14.56 -6.12
C THR A 52 12.70 13.08 -6.33
N ILE A 53 13.13 12.50 -7.45
CA ILE A 53 12.70 11.15 -7.83
C ILE A 53 13.25 10.13 -6.83
N ARG A 54 12.40 9.17 -6.44
CA ARG A 54 12.71 8.10 -5.49
C ARG A 54 12.44 6.75 -6.12
N THR A 55 13.17 5.73 -5.68
CA THR A 55 12.76 4.33 -5.82
C THR A 55 12.26 3.82 -4.48
N LEU A 56 11.32 2.87 -4.52
CA LEU A 56 10.84 2.14 -3.36
C LEU A 56 11.19 0.66 -3.55
N SER A 57 11.82 0.07 -2.55
CA SER A 57 12.23 -1.33 -2.57
C SER A 57 11.77 -2.06 -1.31
N PRO A 58 11.08 -3.22 -1.41
CA PRO A 58 10.80 -4.04 -0.24
C PRO A 58 12.08 -4.38 0.54
N VAL A 59 12.00 -4.45 1.87
CA VAL A 59 13.17 -4.69 2.74
C VAL A 59 13.14 -6.01 3.50
N VAL A 60 11.95 -6.54 3.80
CA VAL A 60 11.77 -7.78 4.60
C VAL A 60 11.21 -8.94 3.76
N SER A 61 10.50 -8.66 2.67
CA SER A 61 9.90 -9.73 1.85
C SER A 61 10.92 -10.46 0.97
N ARG A 62 10.48 -11.55 0.34
CA ARG A 62 11.28 -12.31 -0.65
C ARG A 62 11.74 -11.48 -1.85
N PHE A 63 11.07 -10.35 -2.11
CA PHE A 63 11.42 -9.40 -3.16
C PHE A 63 12.36 -8.29 -2.65
N LYS A 64 13.11 -8.57 -1.59
CA LYS A 64 14.08 -7.63 -1.05
C LYS A 64 15.03 -7.14 -2.15
N GLY A 65 15.14 -5.82 -2.27
CA GLY A 65 15.99 -5.16 -3.28
C GLY A 65 15.39 -5.05 -4.67
N TRP A 66 14.17 -5.57 -4.91
CA TRP A 66 13.39 -5.27 -6.11
C TRP A 66 12.80 -3.87 -6.00
N PHE A 67 12.20 -3.37 -7.08
CA PHE A 67 11.69 -2.01 -7.17
C PHE A 67 10.20 -2.02 -7.49
N ILE A 68 9.41 -1.20 -6.80
CA ILE A 68 8.05 -0.90 -7.23
C ILE A 68 8.14 -0.29 -8.62
N ASP A 69 7.44 -0.90 -9.57
CA ASP A 69 7.51 -0.59 -11.00
C ASP A 69 6.12 -0.56 -11.62
N VAL A 70 6.07 -0.26 -12.91
CA VAL A 70 4.89 -0.44 -13.75
C VAL A 70 5.24 -1.41 -14.87
N THR A 71 4.52 -2.53 -14.97
CA THR A 71 4.73 -3.53 -16.03
C THR A 71 4.46 -2.95 -17.42
N ASP A 72 5.23 -3.40 -18.41
CA ASP A 72 5.06 -3.08 -19.83
C ASP A 72 3.70 -3.57 -20.36
N HIS A 73 3.09 -4.56 -19.70
CA HIS A 73 1.75 -5.07 -20.00
C HIS A 73 0.62 -4.22 -19.44
N ALA A 74 0.92 -3.21 -18.62
CA ALA A 74 -0.09 -2.31 -18.06
C ALA A 74 -0.86 -1.60 -19.19
N LYS A 75 -2.18 -1.68 -19.13
CA LYS A 75 -3.09 -1.03 -20.09
C LYS A 75 -3.97 -0.02 -19.37
N ALA A 76 -4.14 1.14 -20.00
CA ALA A 76 -5.09 2.13 -19.56
C ALA A 76 -6.51 1.63 -19.84
N ASP A 77 -7.41 1.92 -18.91
CA ASP A 77 -8.83 1.65 -18.97
C ASP A 77 -9.59 2.83 -18.35
N LYS A 78 -10.92 2.82 -18.42
CA LYS A 78 -11.79 3.84 -17.81
C LYS A 78 -12.58 3.25 -16.66
N LEU A 79 -12.51 3.94 -15.52
CA LEU A 79 -13.39 3.73 -14.39
C LEU A 79 -14.25 4.97 -14.19
N GLY A 80 -15.48 4.92 -14.71
CA GLY A 80 -16.34 6.10 -14.79
C GLY A 80 -15.65 7.20 -15.59
N ASN A 81 -15.37 8.35 -14.95
CA ASN A 81 -14.71 9.50 -15.58
C ASN A 81 -13.19 9.54 -15.35
N VAL A 82 -12.63 8.55 -14.66
CA VAL A 82 -11.20 8.49 -14.35
C VAL A 82 -10.52 7.45 -15.23
N GLU A 83 -9.44 7.85 -15.89
CA GLU A 83 -8.56 6.91 -16.58
C GLU A 83 -7.67 6.20 -15.54
N ILE A 84 -7.66 4.88 -15.57
CA ILE A 84 -6.95 4.01 -14.63
C ILE A 84 -6.07 3.02 -15.38
N ALA A 85 -5.10 2.43 -14.70
CA ALA A 85 -4.33 1.31 -15.25
C ALA A 85 -3.98 0.34 -14.13
N ASP A 86 -4.36 -0.92 -14.31
CA ASP A 86 -3.86 -2.01 -13.49
C ASP A 86 -2.50 -2.43 -14.07
N GLY A 87 -1.47 -2.48 -13.21
CA GLY A 87 -0.11 -2.71 -13.69
C GLY A 87 1.00 -2.27 -12.75
N ILE A 88 0.70 -1.97 -11.49
CA ILE A 88 1.76 -1.83 -10.49
C ILE A 88 2.37 -3.20 -10.28
N SER A 89 3.70 -3.28 -10.26
CA SER A 89 4.45 -4.51 -10.13
C SER A 89 5.71 -4.31 -9.27
N LEU A 90 6.46 -5.39 -9.08
CA LEU A 90 7.84 -5.39 -8.65
C LEU A 90 8.72 -5.82 -9.81
N ALA A 91 9.86 -5.17 -10.00
CA ALA A 91 10.88 -5.59 -10.95
C ALA A 91 12.24 -5.78 -10.26
N ASN A 92 12.99 -6.81 -10.64
CA ASN A 92 14.31 -7.08 -10.08
C ASN A 92 15.40 -6.06 -10.51
N LYS A 93 15.12 -5.25 -11.54
CA LYS A 93 15.99 -4.17 -12.01
C LYS A 93 15.17 -2.89 -12.22
N ALA A 94 15.64 -1.79 -11.65
CA ALA A 94 15.01 -0.49 -11.81
C ALA A 94 15.10 0.02 -13.25
N ARG A 95 14.06 0.73 -13.69
CA ARG A 95 14.01 1.53 -14.92
C ARG A 95 13.34 2.87 -14.66
N GLY A 96 13.19 3.69 -15.70
CA GLY A 96 12.46 4.96 -15.59
C GLY A 96 11.02 4.81 -15.08
N SER A 97 10.38 3.66 -15.29
CA SER A 97 9.05 3.32 -14.75
C SER A 97 9.04 3.01 -13.24
N SER A 98 10.21 2.76 -12.65
CA SER A 98 10.38 2.45 -11.21
C SER A 98 10.63 3.70 -10.36
N GLY A 99 10.62 4.88 -10.99
CA GLY A 99 10.80 6.16 -10.33
C GLY A 99 9.46 6.74 -9.88
N TRP A 100 9.43 7.23 -8.64
CA TRP A 100 8.25 7.79 -7.97
C TRP A 100 8.58 9.15 -7.35
N ARG A 101 7.58 10.01 -7.23
CA ARG A 101 7.65 11.26 -6.44
C ARG A 101 6.60 11.21 -5.35
N PHE A 102 7.00 11.62 -4.15
CA PHE A 102 6.06 11.90 -3.08
C PHE A 102 5.60 13.34 -3.22
N VAL A 103 4.28 13.53 -3.36
CA VAL A 103 3.67 14.86 -3.46
C VAL A 103 2.82 15.08 -2.22
N GLU A 104 3.23 16.02 -1.38
CA GLU A 104 2.50 16.35 -0.15
C GLU A 104 1.30 17.24 -0.46
N THR A 105 0.13 16.86 0.04
CA THR A 105 -1.12 17.60 -0.14
C THR A 105 -1.77 17.94 1.21
N LYS A 106 -2.91 18.61 1.18
CA LYS A 106 -3.72 18.81 2.40
C LYS A 106 -4.35 17.51 2.95
N HIS A 107 -4.44 16.45 2.12
CA HIS A 107 -5.08 15.19 2.47
C HIS A 107 -4.08 14.04 2.73
N GLY A 108 -2.78 14.31 2.75
CA GLY A 108 -1.72 13.30 2.83
C GLY A 108 -0.84 13.30 1.58
N TYR A 109 -0.12 12.21 1.34
CA TYR A 109 0.82 12.09 0.23
C TYR A 109 0.21 11.37 -0.96
N LEU A 110 0.49 11.86 -2.16
CA LEU A 110 0.35 11.10 -3.39
C LEU A 110 1.69 10.42 -3.70
N VAL A 111 1.64 9.22 -4.28
CA VAL A 111 2.82 8.56 -4.87
C VAL A 111 2.65 8.58 -6.38
N ARG A 112 3.39 9.48 -7.04
CA ARG A 112 3.22 9.79 -8.47
C ARG A 112 4.35 9.20 -9.29
N ALA A 113 4.02 8.50 -10.38
CA ALA A 113 5.00 7.98 -11.32
C ALA A 113 5.84 9.13 -11.90
N ALA A 114 7.17 9.00 -11.82
CA ALA A 114 8.12 10.01 -12.27
C ALA A 114 8.58 9.80 -13.72
N GLY A 115 8.38 8.60 -14.26
CA GLY A 115 8.78 8.21 -15.61
C GLY A 115 7.94 7.07 -16.18
N GLY A 116 8.37 6.54 -17.32
CA GLY A 116 7.65 5.50 -18.06
C GLY A 116 6.36 5.98 -18.73
N LYS A 117 5.61 5.04 -19.30
CA LYS A 117 4.34 5.26 -20.02
C LYS A 117 3.29 6.02 -19.21
N TYR A 118 3.29 5.81 -17.89
CA TYR A 118 2.31 6.38 -16.96
C TYR A 118 2.88 7.55 -16.14
N LYS A 119 3.92 8.22 -16.62
CA LYS A 119 4.48 9.41 -15.97
C LYS A 119 3.37 10.40 -15.61
N GLY A 120 3.37 10.86 -14.36
CA GLY A 120 2.38 11.79 -13.83
C GLY A 120 1.14 11.14 -13.22
N TRP A 121 0.90 9.84 -13.44
CA TRP A 121 -0.20 9.11 -12.81
C TRP A 121 0.13 8.79 -11.35
N VAL A 122 -0.89 8.62 -10.52
CA VAL A 122 -0.74 8.39 -9.09
C VAL A 122 -1.19 7.00 -8.70
N ILE A 123 -0.51 6.39 -7.72
CA ILE A 123 -0.98 5.14 -7.12
C ILE A 123 -2.25 5.42 -6.32
N ALA A 124 -3.31 4.73 -6.72
CA ALA A 124 -4.64 4.82 -6.19
C ALA A 124 -5.12 3.46 -5.71
N ARG A 125 -6.14 3.50 -4.86
CA ARG A 125 -6.82 2.31 -4.38
C ARG A 125 -8.14 2.06 -5.13
N ASP A 126 -8.44 0.80 -5.44
CA ASP A 126 -9.76 0.36 -5.90
C ASP A 126 -10.62 -0.13 -4.74
N ASP A 127 -11.53 0.72 -4.28
CA ASP A 127 -12.48 0.39 -3.22
C ASP A 127 -13.50 -0.69 -3.61
N ARG A 128 -13.62 -1.02 -4.91
CA ARG A 128 -14.51 -2.08 -5.42
C ARG A 128 -13.87 -3.46 -5.39
N ALA A 129 -12.54 -3.54 -5.24
CA ALA A 129 -11.84 -4.81 -5.18
C ALA A 129 -12.42 -5.69 -4.06
N LYS A 130 -12.42 -7.00 -4.25
CA LYS A 130 -12.89 -7.95 -3.23
C LYS A 130 -11.70 -8.39 -2.38
N THR A 131 -11.93 -8.45 -1.07
CA THR A 131 -10.97 -9.01 -0.12
C THR A 131 -10.91 -10.52 -0.26
N ARG A 132 -9.76 -11.09 0.09
CA ARG A 132 -9.55 -12.53 0.23
C ARG A 132 -8.61 -12.81 1.39
N PRO A 133 -8.70 -13.99 2.03
CA PRO A 133 -7.68 -14.42 2.98
C PRO A 133 -6.34 -14.69 2.28
N GLU A 134 -5.25 -14.47 3.01
CA GLU A 134 -3.86 -14.81 2.68
C GLU A 134 -3.28 -15.57 3.88
N GLY A 135 -3.59 -16.87 3.98
CA GLY A 135 -3.37 -17.64 5.20
C GLY A 135 -4.46 -17.43 6.25
N PRO A 136 -4.26 -17.92 7.49
CA PRO A 136 -5.32 -17.96 8.51
C PRO A 136 -5.63 -16.60 9.15
N ASP A 137 -4.65 -15.70 9.22
CA ASP A 137 -4.72 -14.50 10.08
C ASP A 137 -4.56 -13.18 9.31
N LEU A 138 -4.70 -13.20 7.98
CA LEU A 138 -4.46 -12.02 7.15
C LEU A 138 -5.50 -11.94 6.03
N THR A 139 -6.12 -10.77 5.94
CA THR A 139 -6.96 -10.36 4.81
C THR A 139 -6.21 -9.40 3.93
N VAL A 140 -6.24 -9.66 2.62
CA VAL A 140 -5.62 -8.84 1.58
C VAL A 140 -6.63 -8.52 0.47
N THR A 141 -6.29 -7.54 -0.36
CA THR A 141 -7.02 -7.23 -1.59
C THR A 141 -6.08 -6.74 -2.68
N PRO A 142 -6.24 -7.14 -3.95
CA PRO A 142 -5.49 -6.61 -5.08
C PRO A 142 -6.05 -5.25 -5.50
N ALA A 143 -5.94 -4.25 -4.61
CA ALA A 143 -6.62 -2.97 -4.77
C ALA A 143 -5.69 -1.83 -5.21
N LEU A 144 -4.40 -2.05 -5.45
CA LEU A 144 -3.51 -0.98 -5.89
C LEU A 144 -3.48 -0.88 -7.42
N ARG A 145 -3.61 0.33 -7.94
CA ARG A 145 -3.56 0.65 -9.36
C ARG A 145 -3.07 2.06 -9.62
N LEU A 146 -2.90 2.43 -10.88
CA LEU A 146 -2.64 3.80 -11.29
C LEU A 146 -3.94 4.53 -11.64
N ALA A 147 -3.99 5.83 -11.34
CA ALA A 147 -5.04 6.74 -11.79
C ALA A 147 -4.42 7.99 -12.40
N ARG A 148 -4.99 8.44 -13.53
CA ARG A 148 -4.55 9.66 -14.22
C ARG A 148 -4.94 10.94 -13.47
N SER A 149 -6.07 10.89 -12.76
CA SER A 149 -6.60 12.01 -11.98
C SER A 149 -6.58 11.68 -10.50
N VAL A 150 -6.26 12.69 -9.69
CA VAL A 150 -6.24 12.55 -8.23
C VAL A 150 -7.68 12.47 -7.72
N THR A 151 -7.93 11.48 -6.87
CA THR A 151 -9.20 11.28 -6.15
C THR A 151 -8.89 11.01 -4.68
N ASP A 152 -9.91 10.92 -3.84
CA ASP A 152 -9.74 10.60 -2.41
C ASP A 152 -8.99 9.27 -2.19
N ASN A 153 -9.05 8.34 -3.14
CA ASN A 153 -8.39 7.03 -3.06
C ASN A 153 -6.88 7.07 -3.35
N CYS A 154 -6.32 8.24 -3.66
CA CYS A 154 -4.91 8.40 -4.03
C CYS A 154 -4.00 8.83 -2.86
N HIS A 155 -4.58 9.06 -1.67
CA HIS A 155 -3.87 9.67 -0.55
C HIS A 155 -3.40 8.64 0.49
N TRP A 156 -2.12 8.77 0.85
CA TRP A 156 -1.40 7.87 1.73
C TRP A 156 -0.79 8.63 2.91
N LYS A 157 -0.84 8.03 4.09
CA LYS A 157 -0.02 8.44 5.24
C LYS A 157 1.29 7.69 5.15
N LEU A 158 2.38 8.44 5.22
CA LEU A 158 3.74 7.91 5.23
C LEU A 158 4.14 7.70 6.69
N ILE A 159 4.62 6.51 7.03
CA ILE A 159 5.10 6.18 8.38
C ILE A 159 6.45 5.50 8.27
N LEU A 160 7.54 6.24 8.52
CA LEU A 160 8.84 5.62 8.71
C LEU A 160 8.86 4.83 10.03
N THR A 161 9.14 3.54 9.95
CA THR A 161 9.36 2.61 11.08
C THR A 161 10.82 2.16 11.12
N ASP A 162 11.23 1.45 12.17
CA ASP A 162 12.61 0.94 12.29
C ASP A 162 12.96 -0.07 11.18
N ARG A 163 11.94 -0.63 10.53
CA ARG A 163 12.10 -1.59 9.42
C ARG A 163 12.01 -0.94 8.05
N GLY A 164 11.51 0.29 7.92
CA GLY A 164 11.32 0.98 6.64
C GLY A 164 10.04 1.80 6.59
N LEU A 165 9.82 2.44 5.44
CA LEU A 165 8.61 3.21 5.19
C LEU A 165 7.41 2.28 5.00
N VAL A 166 6.32 2.62 5.67
CA VAL A 166 4.99 2.02 5.49
C VAL A 166 4.07 3.08 4.90
N LEU A 167 3.17 2.66 3.99
CA LEU A 167 2.15 3.51 3.39
C LEU A 167 0.76 3.04 3.82
N GLU A 168 0.07 3.91 4.55
CA GLU A 168 -1.26 3.64 5.10
C GLU A 168 -2.33 4.40 4.31
N ALA A 169 -3.42 3.71 4.04
CA ALA A 169 -4.68 4.21 3.52
C ALA A 169 -5.32 5.29 4.39
N LEU A 170 -5.56 6.50 3.87
CA LEU A 170 -6.20 7.56 4.65
C LEU A 170 -7.74 7.61 4.56
N SER A 171 -8.32 6.95 3.57
CA SER A 171 -9.73 7.10 3.19
C SER A 171 -10.30 5.81 2.58
N GLY A 172 -11.61 5.83 2.34
CA GLY A 172 -12.32 4.79 1.61
C GLY A 172 -12.59 3.53 2.42
N LYS A 173 -13.05 2.49 1.73
CA LYS A 173 -13.38 1.16 2.31
C LYS A 173 -12.21 0.56 3.08
N TYR A 174 -10.99 0.84 2.66
CA TYR A 174 -9.77 0.25 3.21
C TYR A 174 -8.92 1.24 4.01
N LYS A 175 -9.52 2.28 4.59
CA LYS A 175 -8.81 3.17 5.52
C LYS A 175 -8.10 2.36 6.61
N GLY A 176 -6.86 2.73 6.92
CA GLY A 176 -6.00 2.02 7.87
C GLY A 176 -5.25 0.80 7.30
N TRP A 177 -5.51 0.39 6.05
CA TRP A 177 -4.80 -0.73 5.43
C TRP A 177 -3.48 -0.27 4.79
N PHE A 178 -2.57 -1.22 4.59
CA PHE A 178 -1.19 -0.94 4.21
C PHE A 178 -0.84 -1.57 2.87
N TRP A 179 0.08 -0.97 2.13
CA TRP A 179 0.65 -1.62 0.95
C TRP A 179 1.29 -2.95 1.34
N ASP A 180 1.17 -3.97 0.49
CA ASP A 180 1.81 -5.27 0.67
C ASP A 180 2.32 -5.81 -0.67
N PHE A 181 3.64 -5.90 -0.77
CA PHE A 181 4.38 -6.39 -1.93
C PHE A 181 5.17 -7.66 -1.57
N GLY A 182 4.61 -8.49 -0.68
CA GLY A 182 5.28 -9.66 -0.11
C GLY A 182 4.70 -11.02 -0.54
N GLY A 183 3.64 -11.03 -1.35
CA GLY A 183 2.87 -12.25 -1.59
C GLY A 183 3.57 -13.35 -2.41
N GLY A 184 2.88 -14.50 -2.52
CA GLY A 184 3.40 -15.75 -3.08
C GLY A 184 3.50 -15.86 -4.62
N ASP A 185 2.78 -15.03 -5.39
CA ASP A 185 2.67 -15.20 -6.85
C ASP A 185 4.01 -15.22 -7.59
N PRO A 186 4.22 -16.16 -8.53
CA PRO A 186 5.50 -16.30 -9.24
C PRO A 186 5.88 -15.03 -10.03
N SER A 187 7.18 -14.81 -10.19
CA SER A 187 7.69 -13.85 -11.15
C SER A 187 7.72 -14.44 -12.57
N HIS A 188 7.80 -13.58 -13.57
CA HIS A 188 8.00 -13.93 -14.97
C HIS A 188 9.02 -12.98 -15.61
N GLU A 189 9.60 -13.40 -16.73
CA GLU A 189 10.50 -12.55 -17.52
C GLU A 189 9.69 -11.56 -18.35
N GLU A 190 10.07 -10.29 -18.28
CA GLU A 190 9.50 -9.19 -19.03
C GLU A 190 10.61 -8.23 -19.43
N SER A 191 10.82 -8.07 -20.74
CA SER A 191 11.79 -7.13 -21.30
C SER A 191 13.21 -7.24 -20.69
N GLY A 192 13.67 -8.45 -20.35
CA GLY A 192 15.00 -8.73 -19.79
C GLY A 192 15.14 -8.47 -18.28
N ARG A 193 14.01 -8.51 -17.56
CA ARG A 193 13.92 -8.37 -16.10
C ARG A 193 12.91 -9.40 -15.58
N GLU A 194 13.09 -9.80 -14.33
CA GLU A 194 12.03 -10.54 -13.64
C GLU A 194 11.03 -9.54 -13.05
N VAL A 195 9.75 -9.81 -13.27
CA VAL A 195 8.62 -8.98 -12.81
C VAL A 195 7.62 -9.83 -12.04
N SER A 196 7.07 -9.29 -10.96
CA SER A 196 5.95 -9.89 -10.21
C SER A 196 4.84 -8.88 -10.00
N ILE A 197 3.59 -9.29 -10.21
CA ILE A 197 2.40 -8.42 -10.10
C ILE A 197 1.72 -8.63 -8.73
N ASN A 198 2.41 -9.23 -7.76
CA ASN A 198 1.84 -9.47 -6.43
C ASN A 198 1.83 -8.20 -5.57
N VAL A 199 0.92 -7.31 -5.93
CA VAL A 199 0.79 -5.98 -5.36
C VAL A 199 -0.58 -5.86 -4.70
N LEU A 200 -0.57 -5.89 -3.39
CA LEU A 200 -1.73 -6.02 -2.55
C LEU A 200 -1.87 -4.82 -1.60
N LEU A 201 -3.03 -4.77 -0.97
CA LEU A 201 -3.29 -3.99 0.22
C LEU A 201 -3.70 -4.96 1.34
N ALA A 202 -3.06 -4.85 2.50
CA ALA A 202 -3.23 -5.73 3.65
C ALA A 202 -3.87 -4.99 4.83
N GLU A 203 -4.72 -5.69 5.59
CA GLU A 203 -5.43 -5.12 6.75
C GLU A 203 -4.52 -4.76 7.94
N LYS A 204 -3.27 -5.23 7.91
CA LYS A 204 -2.23 -4.94 8.91
C LYS A 204 -0.85 -4.94 8.23
N VAL A 205 0.14 -4.36 8.90
CA VAL A 205 1.52 -4.32 8.40
C VAL A 205 2.10 -5.74 8.39
N VAL A 206 2.65 -6.13 7.24
CA VAL A 206 3.28 -7.45 7.02
C VAL A 206 4.68 -7.29 6.42
N ALA A 207 5.39 -8.39 6.17
CA ALA A 207 6.76 -8.33 5.64
C ALA A 207 6.87 -7.56 4.31
N GLY A 208 5.84 -7.61 3.47
CA GLY A 208 5.77 -6.86 2.21
C GLY A 208 5.39 -5.39 2.33
N SER A 209 5.14 -4.88 3.53
CA SER A 209 4.69 -3.50 3.76
C SER A 209 5.81 -2.49 4.02
N TYR A 210 7.06 -2.95 4.14
CA TYR A 210 8.19 -2.13 4.51
C TYR A 210 9.09 -1.83 3.31
N PHE A 211 9.27 -0.54 3.02
CA PHE A 211 10.04 -0.08 1.86
C PHE A 211 11.25 0.76 2.26
N ALA A 212 12.39 0.48 1.64
CA ALA A 212 13.51 1.41 1.57
C ALA A 212 13.19 2.45 0.50
N VAL A 213 13.33 3.72 0.85
CA VAL A 213 13.17 4.85 -0.07
C VAL A 213 14.54 5.42 -0.35
N ARG A 214 14.93 5.48 -1.63
CA ARG A 214 16.25 5.97 -2.06
C ARG A 214 16.10 6.96 -3.22
N PRO A 215 16.99 7.95 -3.38
CA PRO A 215 17.05 8.73 -4.61
C PRO A 215 17.20 7.81 -5.83
N ALA A 216 16.42 8.06 -6.88
CA ALA A 216 16.62 7.39 -8.16
C ALA A 216 17.87 7.99 -8.81
N LYS A 217 18.81 7.13 -9.21
CA LYS A 217 20.00 7.50 -10.00
C LYS A 217 19.68 7.48 -11.48
#